data_AF-A0A671VN64-F1
#
_entry.id   AF-A0A671VN64-F1
#
_cell.length_a   1.000
_cell.length_b   1.000
_cell.length_c   1.000
_cell.angle_alpha   90.00
_cell.angle_beta   90.00
_cell.angle_gamma   90.00
#
_symmetry.space_group_name_H-M   'P 1'
#
loop_
_entity.id
_entity.type
_entity.pdbx_description
1 polymer ?
#
loop_
_entity_poly.entity_id
_entity_poly.type
_entity_poly.pdbx_seq_one_letter_code
_entity_poly.pdbx_strand_id
1 'polypeptide(L)'
;MCVFVYVTVAGHADGNLSCSRAALPWRLHCSVSCPIPQTVCCRGAVRSHTALMEVYVPEMPVVALHGGDVTLNCSFSVATPFNLSDLTVFWQLTDTKRSVHGYREGHDQLVDQAESFANRTSLFPAQLGLGNTSLLLSRVVVADEGSYTCFVRVQDYGSAALLLQVAASYSKPVVTLEPESNLRPGDAVALTCVAYGGYPQADVIWQDGGGRNLTDNITTSLVANEKGLFSMTSVLTVVLEPNSTYSCRLINPLLGEEGYASVTITGQNIAFPPVALWVTIGLAVCLLVLLIALAAVCRRKIKESCEEARREAEEAKMLEEEESKTAMTLLKS
;
A
#
# COMPACT_ATOMS: atom_id res chain seq x y z
N MET A 1 36.53 41.86 -16.38
CA MET A 1 37.26 43.11 -16.71
C MET A 1 37.70 43.72 -15.38
N CYS A 2 39.01 43.74 -15.08
CA CYS A 2 39.50 44.34 -13.83
C CYS A 2 39.45 45.86 -13.97
N VAL A 3 38.55 46.52 -13.23
CA VAL A 3 38.54 47.98 -13.12
C VAL A 3 39.40 48.36 -11.92
N PHE A 4 40.51 49.05 -12.17
CA PHE A 4 41.31 49.65 -11.11
C PHE A 4 40.65 50.96 -10.69
N VAL A 5 40.17 51.04 -9.45
CA VAL A 5 39.72 52.31 -8.86
C VAL A 5 40.90 52.89 -8.09
N TYR A 6 41.44 54.00 -8.57
CA TYR A 6 42.48 54.74 -7.87
C TYR A 6 41.81 55.69 -6.88
N VAL A 7 42.06 55.51 -5.58
CA VAL A 7 41.65 56.48 -4.55
C VAL A 7 42.91 57.22 -4.11
N THR A 8 43.00 58.50 -4.48
CA THR A 8 44.06 59.39 -4.02
C THR A 8 43.75 59.83 -2.60
N VAL A 9 44.49 59.35 -1.60
CA VAL A 9 44.38 59.86 -0.23
C VAL A 9 45.36 61.02 -0.11
N ALA A 10 44.85 62.25 -0.07
CA ALA A 10 45.65 63.42 0.28
C ALA A 10 45.99 63.35 1.78
N GLY A 11 47.21 62.94 2.10
CA GLY A 11 47.71 62.92 3.46
C GLY A 11 48.10 64.33 3.93
N HIS A 12 47.50 64.80 5.01
CA HIS A 12 48.17 65.72 5.92
C HIS A 12 48.67 64.91 7.11
N ALA A 13 49.93 65.13 7.47
CA ALA A 13 50.62 64.42 8.52
C ALA A 13 49.99 64.75 9.87
N ASP A 14 49.28 63.77 10.45
CA ASP A 14 49.41 63.40 11.86
C ASP A 14 48.63 62.11 12.10
N GLY A 15 49.24 61.20 12.85
CA GLY A 15 48.80 59.83 13.02
C GLY A 15 47.47 59.72 13.77
N ASN A 16 46.35 59.61 13.04
CA ASN A 16 45.21 58.78 13.40
C ASN A 16 44.26 58.63 12.20
N LEU A 17 44.30 57.48 11.52
CA LEU A 17 43.35 57.15 10.46
C LEU A 17 42.06 56.61 11.10
N SER A 18 41.07 57.48 11.28
CA SER A 18 39.71 57.05 11.60
C SER A 18 39.01 56.59 10.33
N CYS A 19 38.72 55.29 10.22
CA CYS A 19 37.75 54.79 9.25
C CYS A 19 36.34 55.13 9.73
N SER A 20 35.70 56.10 9.09
CA SER A 20 34.25 56.30 9.23
C SER A 20 33.51 55.03 8.84
N ARG A 21 32.78 54.43 9.78
CA ARG A 21 31.93 53.24 9.53
C ARG A 21 30.79 53.63 8.58
N ALA A 22 30.95 53.32 7.29
CA ALA A 22 29.81 53.00 6.45
C ALA A 22 29.51 51.50 6.67
N ALA A 23 28.28 51.20 7.10
CA ALA A 23 27.83 49.85 7.39
C ALA A 23 27.75 49.00 6.10
N LEU A 24 28.78 48.20 5.83
CA LEU A 24 28.76 47.14 4.82
C LEU A 24 29.55 45.91 5.32
N PRO A 25 29.14 44.67 5.00
CA PRO A 25 29.58 43.46 5.68
C PRO A 25 30.81 42.82 5.02
N TRP A 26 31.95 43.53 4.97
CA TRP A 26 33.17 42.99 4.36
C TRP A 26 34.38 43.09 5.29
N ARG A 27 35.20 42.04 5.32
CA ARG A 27 36.58 42.09 5.81
C ARG A 27 37.50 42.43 4.63
N LEU A 28 38.10 43.61 4.66
CA LEU A 28 39.17 43.99 3.73
C LEU A 28 40.48 43.34 4.20
N HIS A 29 41.14 42.56 3.35
CA HIS A 29 42.53 42.18 3.54
C HIS A 29 43.42 43.18 2.78
N CYS A 30 44.06 44.09 3.51
CA CYS A 30 45.07 44.99 2.96
C CYS A 30 46.44 44.28 2.96
N SER A 31 47.09 44.13 1.79
CA SER A 31 48.49 43.72 1.71
C SER A 31 49.35 44.90 1.26
N VAL A 32 50.46 45.16 1.95
CA VAL A 32 51.27 46.39 1.85
C VAL A 32 52.28 46.37 0.68
N SER A 33 52.14 45.45 -0.29
CA SER A 33 53.09 45.33 -1.39
C SER A 33 52.51 45.88 -2.69
N CYS A 34 52.56 47.20 -2.86
CA CYS A 34 52.36 47.86 -4.16
C CYS A 34 53.68 48.56 -4.58
N PRO A 35 54.08 48.51 -5.86
CA PRO A 35 55.38 49.01 -6.33
C PRO A 35 55.48 50.54 -6.47
N ILE A 36 54.53 51.29 -5.91
CA ILE A 36 54.45 52.77 -5.98
C ILE A 36 54.41 53.31 -4.54
N PRO A 37 55.27 54.27 -4.15
CA PRO A 37 55.21 54.87 -2.83
C PRO A 37 53.89 55.65 -2.63
N GLN A 38 53.22 55.44 -1.49
CA GLN A 38 52.02 56.16 -1.01
C GLN A 38 50.66 55.83 -1.65
N THR A 39 50.43 54.60 -2.14
CA THR A 39 49.07 54.18 -2.56
C THR A 39 48.68 52.82 -1.95
N VAL A 40 47.54 52.77 -1.27
CA VAL A 40 46.95 51.50 -0.77
C VAL A 40 46.13 50.88 -1.89
N CYS A 41 46.56 49.71 -2.38
CA CYS A 41 45.88 48.97 -3.44
C CYS A 41 44.86 47.99 -2.81
N CYS A 42 43.57 48.33 -2.80
CA CYS A 42 42.51 47.41 -2.39
C CYS A 42 42.03 46.58 -3.59
N ARG A 43 42.21 45.25 -3.56
CA ARG A 43 41.52 44.34 -4.49
C ARG A 43 40.08 44.17 -4.03
N GLY A 44 39.16 44.90 -4.66
CA GLY A 44 37.73 44.62 -4.55
C GLY A 44 37.33 43.53 -5.55
N ALA A 45 36.80 42.41 -5.06
CA ALA A 45 36.00 41.52 -5.90
C ALA A 45 34.62 42.17 -6.04
N VAL A 46 34.27 42.66 -7.23
CA VAL A 46 32.89 43.04 -7.52
C VAL A 46 32.09 41.75 -7.60
N ARG A 47 31.30 41.47 -6.55
CA ARG A 47 30.24 40.47 -6.65
C ARG A 47 29.21 41.07 -7.60
N SER A 48 29.12 40.56 -8.82
CA SER A 48 27.99 40.85 -9.70
C SER A 48 26.75 40.38 -8.95
N HIS A 49 26.00 41.30 -8.34
CA HIS A 49 24.67 40.99 -7.84
C HIS A 49 23.79 40.87 -9.07
N THR A 50 23.74 39.67 -9.67
CA THR A 50 22.59 39.30 -10.48
C THR A 50 21.39 39.38 -9.55
N ALA A 51 20.49 40.33 -9.79
CA ALA A 51 19.25 40.39 -9.05
C ALA A 51 18.50 39.06 -9.28
N LEU A 52 17.90 38.56 -8.20
CA LEU A 52 17.26 37.26 -8.16
C LEU A 52 15.77 37.46 -8.40
N MET A 53 15.25 36.86 -9.45
CA MET A 53 13.82 36.80 -9.73
C MET A 53 13.19 35.66 -8.93
N GLU A 54 12.04 35.92 -8.32
CA GLU A 54 11.25 34.89 -7.65
C GLU A 54 10.42 34.10 -8.67
N VAL A 55 10.50 32.77 -8.59
CA VAL A 55 9.77 31.84 -9.46
C VAL A 55 8.87 30.98 -8.58
N TYR A 56 7.59 30.89 -8.95
CA TYR A 56 6.57 30.17 -8.22
C TYR A 56 6.29 28.83 -8.87
N VAL A 57 6.28 27.79 -8.05
CA VAL A 57 5.95 26.41 -8.40
C VAL A 57 5.08 25.81 -7.30
N PRO A 58 4.31 24.74 -7.56
CA PRO A 58 3.57 24.05 -6.53
C PRO A 58 4.48 23.52 -5.41
N GLU A 59 4.07 23.71 -4.15
CA GLU A 59 4.76 23.11 -2.99
C GLU A 59 4.47 21.60 -2.86
N MET A 60 3.26 21.19 -3.26
CA MET A 60 2.84 19.81 -3.26
C MET A 60 3.24 19.11 -4.57
N PRO A 61 3.54 17.80 -4.55
CA PRO A 61 3.82 17.05 -5.76
C PRO A 61 2.66 17.08 -6.75
N VAL A 62 2.98 17.22 -8.03
CA VAL A 62 2.01 17.12 -9.12
C VAL A 62 1.83 15.65 -9.44
N VAL A 63 0.61 15.14 -9.35
CA VAL A 63 0.28 13.75 -9.71
C VAL A 63 -0.21 13.69 -11.14
N ALA A 64 0.43 12.88 -11.98
CA ALA A 64 0.06 12.64 -13.36
C ALA A 64 -0.43 11.20 -13.57
N LEU A 65 -1.49 11.05 -14.37
CA LEU A 65 -1.95 9.72 -14.81
C LEU A 65 -1.04 9.19 -15.93
N HIS A 66 -0.61 7.94 -15.79
CA HIS A 66 0.13 7.23 -16.82
C HIS A 66 -0.66 7.22 -18.15
N GLY A 67 0.00 7.62 -19.24
CA GLY A 67 -0.56 7.76 -20.58
C GLY A 67 -1.34 9.06 -20.81
N GLY A 68 -1.63 9.81 -19.74
CA GLY A 68 -2.29 11.12 -19.81
C GLY A 68 -1.30 12.27 -20.01
N ASP A 69 -1.83 13.49 -19.98
CA ASP A 69 -1.05 14.71 -20.10
C ASP A 69 -1.06 15.46 -18.76
N VAL A 70 0.03 16.15 -18.44
CA VAL A 70 0.18 16.92 -17.19
C VAL A 70 0.79 18.29 -17.48
N THR A 71 0.36 19.30 -16.72
CA THR A 71 1.01 20.62 -16.72
C THR A 71 1.91 20.74 -15.48
N LEU A 72 3.19 21.02 -15.71
CA LEU A 72 4.15 21.34 -14.68
C LEU A 72 4.16 22.87 -14.50
N ASN A 73 3.50 23.33 -13.44
CA ASN A 73 3.28 24.76 -13.24
C ASN A 73 4.58 25.48 -12.86
N CYS A 74 4.89 26.55 -13.59
CA CYS A 74 5.99 27.46 -13.26
C CYS A 74 5.59 28.87 -13.72
N SER A 75 5.69 29.84 -12.83
CA SER A 75 5.41 31.24 -13.16
C SER A 75 6.33 32.20 -12.44
N PHE A 76 6.36 33.45 -12.89
CA PHE A 76 7.11 34.52 -12.25
C PHE A 76 6.33 35.83 -12.32
N SER A 77 6.65 36.75 -11.42
CA SER A 77 6.03 38.07 -11.39
C SER A 77 6.63 38.98 -12.46
N VAL A 78 5.79 39.51 -13.36
CA VAL A 78 6.20 40.45 -14.40
C VAL A 78 6.15 41.87 -13.86
N ALA A 79 7.31 42.46 -13.53
CA ALA A 79 7.39 43.83 -13.01
C ALA A 79 7.26 44.89 -14.12
N THR A 80 7.81 44.62 -15.29
CA THR A 80 7.78 45.51 -16.46
C THR A 80 7.49 44.70 -17.73
N PRO A 81 6.76 45.25 -18.70
CA PRO A 81 6.58 44.60 -19.99
C PRO A 81 7.94 44.33 -20.67
N PHE A 82 8.10 43.14 -21.24
CA PHE A 82 9.31 42.71 -21.93
C PHE A 82 8.95 42.09 -23.28
N ASN A 83 9.93 42.00 -24.19
CA ASN A 83 9.75 41.28 -25.45
C ASN A 83 10.03 39.79 -25.21
N LEU A 84 9.25 38.91 -25.84
CA LEU A 84 9.50 37.46 -25.79
C LEU A 84 10.88 37.05 -26.33
N SER A 85 11.55 37.89 -27.11
CA SER A 85 12.96 37.70 -27.50
C SER A 85 13.92 37.72 -26.32
N ASP A 86 13.59 38.48 -25.27
CA ASP A 86 14.42 38.67 -24.08
C ASP A 86 14.17 37.56 -23.03
N LEU A 87 13.08 36.80 -23.19
CA LEU A 87 12.72 35.69 -22.32
C LEU A 87 13.52 34.44 -22.69
N THR A 88 14.16 33.87 -21.68
CA THR A 88 14.74 32.52 -21.73
C THR A 88 14.03 31.64 -20.70
N VAL A 89 13.48 30.52 -21.15
CA VAL A 89 12.93 29.47 -20.28
C VAL A 89 13.69 28.18 -20.53
N PHE A 90 14.08 27.50 -19.46
CA PHE A 90 14.73 26.21 -19.56
C PHE A 90 14.20 25.26 -18.50
N TRP A 91 13.65 24.14 -18.95
CA TRP A 91 13.22 23.03 -18.12
C TRP A 91 14.25 21.91 -18.20
N GLN A 92 14.64 21.38 -17.04
CA GLN A 92 15.54 20.23 -16.95
C GLN A 92 15.12 19.30 -15.81
N LEU A 93 15.55 18.05 -15.90
CA LEU A 93 15.51 17.14 -14.75
C LEU A 93 16.49 17.62 -13.68
N THR A 94 16.02 17.73 -12.45
CA THR A 94 16.82 18.25 -11.33
C THR A 94 18.04 17.38 -11.07
N ASP A 95 17.89 16.06 -11.10
CA ASP A 95 18.96 15.13 -10.69
C ASP A 95 19.97 14.87 -11.81
N THR A 96 19.47 14.57 -13.02
CA THR A 96 20.32 14.18 -14.16
C THR A 96 20.76 15.36 -15.03
N LYS A 97 20.19 16.56 -14.81
CA LYS A 97 20.43 17.77 -15.62
C LYS A 97 20.13 17.59 -17.12
N ARG A 98 19.38 16.54 -17.50
CA ARG A 98 18.93 16.33 -18.88
C ARG A 98 17.92 17.41 -19.27
N SER A 99 18.09 17.97 -20.46
CA SER A 99 17.19 19.00 -20.98
C SER A 99 15.81 18.40 -21.27
N VAL A 100 14.77 19.05 -20.76
CA VAL A 100 13.37 18.68 -20.97
C VAL A 100 12.74 19.58 -22.02
N HIS A 101 12.94 20.91 -21.93
CA HIS A 101 12.42 21.86 -22.91
C HIS A 101 13.20 23.19 -22.82
N GLY A 102 13.48 23.82 -23.95
CA GLY A 102 14.14 25.12 -24.01
C GLY A 102 13.34 26.13 -24.82
N TYR A 103 13.38 27.40 -24.43
CA TYR A 103 12.79 28.52 -25.18
C TYR A 103 13.74 29.72 -25.09
N ARG A 104 14.11 30.27 -26.25
CA ARG A 104 15.00 31.43 -26.35
C ARG A 104 14.77 32.13 -27.67
N GLU A 105 15.00 33.45 -27.71
CA GLU A 105 14.89 34.25 -28.94
C GLU A 105 13.50 34.12 -29.59
N GLY A 106 12.45 34.07 -28.75
CA GLY A 106 11.06 34.03 -29.22
C GLY A 106 10.55 32.68 -29.76
N HIS A 107 11.32 31.60 -29.62
CA HIS A 107 10.91 30.27 -30.11
C HIS A 107 11.50 29.12 -29.28
N ASP A 108 10.93 27.92 -29.47
CA ASP A 108 11.38 26.69 -28.82
C ASP A 108 12.77 26.28 -29.33
N GLN A 109 13.66 25.90 -28.42
CA GLN A 109 15.03 25.43 -28.64
C GLN A 109 15.12 23.96 -28.23
N LEU A 110 14.84 23.04 -29.17
CA LEU A 110 14.70 21.60 -28.88
C LEU A 110 15.88 20.75 -29.36
N VAL A 111 16.95 21.35 -29.87
CA VAL A 111 18.13 20.63 -30.40
C VAL A 111 18.79 19.74 -29.34
N ASP A 112 18.91 20.25 -28.12
CA ASP A 112 19.53 19.53 -27.00
C ASP A 112 18.53 18.77 -26.12
N GLN A 113 17.26 18.71 -26.54
CA GLN A 113 16.20 18.03 -25.79
C GLN A 113 16.51 16.54 -25.69
N ALA A 114 16.36 15.97 -24.48
CA ALA A 114 16.53 14.53 -24.32
C ALA A 114 15.44 13.77 -25.09
N GLU A 115 15.84 12.71 -25.79
CA GLU A 115 15.00 11.94 -26.71
C GLU A 115 13.68 11.46 -26.09
N SER A 116 13.70 11.11 -24.79
CA SER A 116 12.50 10.70 -24.04
C SER A 116 11.40 11.75 -23.96
N PHE A 117 11.71 13.03 -24.19
CA PHE A 117 10.77 14.17 -24.17
C PHE A 117 10.40 14.69 -25.58
N ALA A 118 11.02 14.15 -26.62
CA ALA A 118 10.78 14.57 -28.00
C ALA A 118 9.29 14.42 -28.38
N ASN A 119 8.71 15.46 -28.98
CA ASN A 119 7.29 15.52 -29.37
C ASN A 119 6.30 15.30 -28.22
N ARG A 120 6.74 15.48 -26.97
CA ARG A 120 5.89 15.31 -25.78
C ARG A 120 5.73 16.60 -24.98
N THR A 121 6.57 17.60 -25.20
CA THR A 121 6.59 18.83 -24.40
C THR A 121 6.13 20.05 -25.19
N SER A 122 5.43 20.98 -24.55
CA SER A 122 5.18 22.32 -25.11
C SER A 122 4.99 23.36 -24.01
N LEU A 123 5.41 24.60 -24.26
CA LEU A 123 5.03 25.75 -23.44
C LEU A 123 3.66 26.30 -23.89
N PHE A 124 3.18 27.36 -23.22
CA PHE A 124 1.97 28.09 -23.59
C PHE A 124 2.34 29.48 -24.16
N PRO A 125 2.61 29.63 -25.48
CA PRO A 125 3.16 30.85 -26.05
C PRO A 125 2.37 32.12 -25.72
N ALA A 126 1.04 32.03 -25.72
CA ALA A 126 0.15 33.15 -25.41
C ALA A 126 0.25 33.65 -23.95
N GLN A 127 0.79 32.83 -23.04
CA GLN A 127 0.87 33.14 -21.61
C GLN A 127 2.29 33.48 -21.15
N LEU A 128 3.31 33.28 -22.00
CA LEU A 128 4.72 33.57 -21.66
C LEU A 128 4.93 35.03 -21.28
N GLY A 129 4.32 35.97 -22.02
CA GLY A 129 4.41 37.40 -21.75
C GLY A 129 3.67 37.83 -20.47
N LEU A 130 2.81 36.98 -19.94
CA LEU A 130 2.08 37.17 -18.69
C LEU A 130 2.81 36.51 -17.49
N GLY A 131 4.01 35.95 -17.73
CA GLY A 131 4.82 35.31 -16.70
C GLY A 131 4.51 33.83 -16.47
N ASN A 132 3.65 33.20 -17.28
CA ASN A 132 3.41 31.77 -17.19
C ASN A 132 4.35 30.99 -18.11
N THR A 133 5.28 30.25 -17.50
CA THR A 133 6.29 29.42 -18.16
C THR A 133 6.06 27.93 -17.91
N SER A 134 4.81 27.55 -17.62
CA SER A 134 4.43 26.17 -17.36
C SER A 134 4.64 25.27 -18.57
N LEU A 135 4.99 24.02 -18.29
CA LEU A 135 5.28 23.02 -19.31
C LEU A 135 4.15 22.00 -19.39
N LEU A 136 3.57 21.82 -20.58
CA LEU A 136 2.74 20.65 -20.87
C LEU A 136 3.66 19.47 -21.20
N LEU A 137 3.50 18.36 -20.49
CA LEU A 137 4.13 17.07 -20.80
C LEU A 137 3.02 16.07 -21.14
N SER A 138 3.06 15.53 -22.36
CA SER A 138 2.05 14.61 -22.89
C SER A 138 2.49 13.15 -22.84
N ARG A 139 1.50 12.25 -22.76
CA ARG A 139 1.68 10.79 -22.72
C ARG A 139 2.67 10.37 -21.64
N VAL A 140 2.43 10.79 -20.39
CA VAL A 140 3.31 10.56 -19.23
C VAL A 140 3.59 9.06 -19.04
N VAL A 141 4.83 8.69 -18.77
CA VAL A 141 5.25 7.32 -18.44
C VAL A 141 5.90 7.28 -17.06
N VAL A 142 6.01 6.10 -16.46
CA VAL A 142 6.60 5.92 -15.12
C VAL A 142 8.01 6.53 -15.04
N ALA A 143 8.80 6.43 -16.11
CA ALA A 143 10.16 6.97 -16.16
C ALA A 143 10.25 8.51 -16.15
N ASP A 144 9.13 9.22 -16.31
CA ASP A 144 9.10 10.69 -16.15
C ASP A 144 8.98 11.11 -14.68
N GLU A 145 8.66 10.18 -13.76
CA GLU A 145 8.60 10.50 -12.33
C GLU A 145 9.93 11.07 -11.83
N GLY A 146 9.87 12.19 -11.10
CA GLY A 146 11.07 12.84 -10.59
C GLY A 146 10.93 14.34 -10.41
N SER A 147 12.03 14.98 -10.02
CA SER A 147 12.08 16.42 -9.82
C SER A 147 12.46 17.15 -11.10
N TYR A 148 11.73 18.23 -11.37
CA TYR A 148 11.93 19.12 -12.52
C TYR A 148 12.27 20.51 -12.03
N THR A 149 13.31 21.13 -12.61
CA THR A 149 13.66 22.53 -12.33
C THR A 149 13.28 23.40 -13.52
N CYS A 150 12.52 24.45 -13.24
CA CYS A 150 12.21 25.54 -14.17
C CYS A 150 13.18 26.69 -13.94
N PHE A 151 13.89 27.09 -14.99
CA PHE A 151 14.77 28.25 -15.02
C PHE A 151 14.16 29.32 -15.89
N VAL A 152 14.08 30.53 -15.37
CA VAL A 152 13.55 31.68 -16.09
C VAL A 152 14.53 32.83 -16.02
N ARG A 153 14.75 33.49 -17.16
CA ARG A 153 15.54 34.70 -17.26
C ARG A 153 14.86 35.70 -18.18
N VAL A 154 14.79 36.95 -17.73
CA VAL A 154 14.46 38.12 -18.55
C VAL A 154 15.63 39.10 -18.43
N GLN A 155 15.56 40.05 -17.49
CA GLN A 155 16.73 40.80 -17.04
C GLN A 155 17.40 40.11 -15.86
N ASP A 156 16.59 39.70 -14.89
CA ASP A 156 16.98 38.92 -13.73
C ASP A 156 16.81 37.43 -13.99
N TYR A 157 17.37 36.63 -13.10
CA TYR A 157 17.35 35.17 -13.18
C TYR A 157 16.69 34.57 -11.95
N GLY A 158 15.86 33.56 -12.16
CA GLY A 158 15.19 32.82 -11.11
C GLY A 158 15.04 31.35 -11.48
N SER A 159 14.91 30.50 -10.48
CA SER A 159 14.65 29.08 -10.69
C SER A 159 13.94 28.46 -9.50
N ALA A 160 13.04 27.54 -9.77
CA ALA A 160 12.37 26.74 -8.75
C ALA A 160 12.15 25.32 -9.26
N ALA A 161 12.07 24.37 -8.33
CA ALA A 161 11.90 22.95 -8.66
C ALA A 161 10.59 22.41 -8.06
N LEU A 162 9.94 21.52 -8.80
CA LEU A 162 8.75 20.79 -8.38
C LEU A 162 8.98 19.29 -8.51
N LEU A 163 8.10 18.52 -7.88
CA LEU A 163 8.10 17.05 -7.95
C LEU A 163 6.92 16.58 -8.79
N LEU A 164 7.20 15.74 -9.80
CA LEU A 164 6.19 14.99 -10.55
C LEU A 164 6.13 13.57 -9.99
N GLN A 165 4.94 13.13 -9.62
CA GLN A 165 4.63 11.74 -9.29
C GLN A 165 3.73 11.16 -10.38
N VAL A 166 3.92 9.89 -10.71
CA VAL A 166 3.12 9.18 -11.69
C VAL A 166 2.21 8.20 -10.97
N ALA A 167 0.98 8.08 -11.45
CA ALA A 167 0.00 7.12 -10.95
C ALA A 167 -0.70 6.39 -12.09
N ALA A 168 -1.02 5.13 -11.88
CA ALA A 168 -1.81 4.32 -12.78
C ALA A 168 -2.81 3.49 -11.98
N SER A 169 -4.07 3.49 -12.41
CA SER A 169 -5.12 2.68 -11.82
C SER A 169 -4.83 1.19 -11.99
N TYR A 170 -4.99 0.42 -10.93
CA TYR A 170 -4.94 -1.04 -11.00
C TYR A 170 -6.20 -1.58 -11.70
N SER A 171 -6.06 -2.70 -12.40
CA SER A 171 -7.23 -3.47 -12.83
C SER A 171 -8.05 -3.91 -11.61
N LYS A 172 -9.35 -4.20 -11.80
CA LYS A 172 -10.17 -4.80 -10.76
C LYS A 172 -9.47 -6.08 -10.25
N PRO A 173 -9.25 -6.24 -8.93
CA PRO A 173 -8.57 -7.41 -8.41
C PRO A 173 -9.40 -8.67 -8.65
N VAL A 174 -8.71 -9.80 -8.70
CA VAL A 174 -9.31 -11.14 -8.80
C VAL A 174 -8.74 -12.00 -7.69
N VAL A 175 -9.61 -12.68 -6.95
CA VAL A 175 -9.21 -13.63 -5.91
C VAL A 175 -9.42 -15.05 -6.41
N THR A 176 -8.39 -15.86 -6.25
CA THR A 176 -8.36 -17.30 -6.59
C THR A 176 -8.00 -18.10 -5.35
N LEU A 177 -8.33 -19.40 -5.36
CA LEU A 177 -8.20 -20.29 -4.22
C LEU A 177 -7.47 -21.56 -4.65
N GLU A 178 -6.40 -21.93 -3.96
CA GLU A 178 -5.65 -23.16 -4.24
C GLU A 178 -5.54 -24.05 -2.99
N PRO A 179 -5.93 -25.35 -3.09
CA PRO A 179 -6.56 -26.03 -4.23
C PRO A 179 -8.04 -25.63 -4.42
N GLU A 180 -8.54 -25.64 -5.66
CA GLU A 180 -9.92 -25.21 -5.99
C GLU A 180 -11.02 -26.24 -5.63
N SER A 181 -10.66 -27.51 -5.43
CA SER A 181 -11.62 -28.62 -5.29
C SER A 181 -11.31 -29.54 -4.11
N ASN A 182 -12.31 -30.33 -3.69
CA ASN A 182 -12.24 -31.29 -2.58
C ASN A 182 -11.93 -30.69 -1.21
N LEU A 183 -12.23 -29.41 -1.04
CA LEU A 183 -11.99 -28.66 0.19
C LEU A 183 -12.89 -29.12 1.33
N ARG A 184 -12.30 -29.30 2.51
CA ARG A 184 -12.98 -29.63 3.75
C ARG A 184 -12.76 -28.50 4.77
N PRO A 185 -13.74 -28.27 5.67
CA PRO A 185 -13.50 -27.44 6.83
C PRO A 185 -12.27 -27.93 7.60
N GLY A 186 -11.36 -27.03 7.94
CA GLY A 186 -10.08 -27.35 8.58
C GLY A 186 -8.88 -27.50 7.63
N ASP A 187 -9.09 -27.51 6.31
CA ASP A 187 -7.99 -27.52 5.35
C ASP A 187 -7.28 -26.16 5.32
N ALA A 188 -5.95 -26.18 5.21
CA ALA A 188 -5.16 -24.97 4.97
C ALA A 188 -5.13 -24.68 3.46
N VAL A 189 -5.57 -23.48 3.08
CA VAL A 189 -5.64 -23.05 1.68
C VAL A 189 -4.93 -21.73 1.47
N ALA A 190 -4.45 -21.52 0.25
CA ALA A 190 -3.88 -20.27 -0.21
C ALA A 190 -4.91 -19.49 -1.03
N LEU A 191 -5.19 -18.26 -0.59
CA LEU A 191 -6.00 -17.29 -1.30
C LEU A 191 -5.07 -16.30 -2.00
N THR A 192 -5.17 -16.22 -3.32
CA THR A 192 -4.30 -15.38 -4.14
C THR A 192 -5.11 -14.26 -4.78
N CYS A 193 -4.81 -13.02 -4.39
CA CYS A 193 -5.38 -11.80 -4.96
C CYS A 193 -4.41 -11.19 -5.98
N VAL A 194 -4.86 -10.98 -7.21
CA VAL A 194 -4.04 -10.44 -8.29
C VAL A 194 -4.68 -9.21 -8.92
N ALA A 195 -3.88 -8.17 -9.18
CA ALA A 195 -4.27 -6.99 -9.92
C ALA A 195 -3.12 -6.50 -10.80
N TYR A 196 -3.43 -5.90 -11.95
CA TYR A 196 -2.45 -5.59 -12.99
C TYR A 196 -2.43 -4.11 -13.36
N GLY A 197 -1.30 -3.67 -13.91
CA GLY A 197 -1.17 -2.39 -14.62
C GLY A 197 -1.15 -1.14 -13.73
N GLY A 198 -1.06 -1.28 -12.42
CA GLY A 198 -1.10 -0.15 -11.51
C GLY A 198 0.28 0.39 -11.13
N TYR A 199 0.31 1.64 -10.66
CA TYR A 199 1.50 2.32 -10.16
C TYR A 199 1.07 3.46 -9.21
N PRO A 200 1.80 3.74 -8.12
CA PRO A 200 2.93 3.02 -7.58
C PRO A 200 2.49 1.72 -6.88
N GLN A 201 3.30 1.16 -5.98
CA GLN A 201 2.89 0.04 -5.12
C GLN A 201 1.60 0.40 -4.36
N ALA A 202 0.60 -0.47 -4.46
CA ALA A 202 -0.67 -0.32 -3.75
C ALA A 202 -0.65 -0.96 -2.35
N ASP A 203 -1.49 -0.43 -1.47
CA ASP A 203 -1.75 -1.02 -0.15
C ASP A 203 -2.75 -2.16 -0.29
N VAL A 204 -2.43 -3.32 0.28
CA VAL A 204 -3.29 -4.51 0.24
C VAL A 204 -3.83 -4.79 1.63
N ILE A 205 -5.14 -4.94 1.73
CA ILE A 205 -5.84 -5.25 2.97
C ILE A 205 -6.68 -6.51 2.75
N TRP A 206 -6.42 -7.54 3.55
CA TRP A 206 -7.24 -8.74 3.60
C TRP A 206 -8.20 -8.69 4.77
N GLN A 207 -9.46 -9.05 4.54
CA GLN A 207 -10.49 -9.09 5.58
C GLN A 207 -11.38 -10.33 5.42
N ASP A 208 -11.83 -10.91 6.54
CA ASP A 208 -12.88 -11.92 6.53
C ASP A 208 -14.29 -11.29 6.44
N GLY A 209 -15.32 -12.14 6.33
CA GLY A 209 -16.73 -11.71 6.26
C GLY A 209 -17.23 -10.99 7.50
N GLY A 210 -16.52 -11.09 8.63
CA GLY A 210 -16.77 -10.34 9.85
C GLY A 210 -16.04 -8.99 9.91
N GLY A 211 -15.23 -8.67 8.90
CA GLY A 211 -14.45 -7.43 8.81
C GLY A 211 -13.13 -7.46 9.60
N ARG A 212 -12.74 -8.60 10.17
CA ARG A 212 -11.46 -8.74 10.87
C ARG A 212 -10.32 -8.65 9.87
N ASN A 213 -9.32 -7.83 10.20
CA ASN A 213 -8.13 -7.65 9.37
C ASN A 213 -7.22 -8.89 9.48
N LEU A 214 -6.84 -9.44 8.32
CA LEU A 214 -5.97 -10.62 8.18
C LEU A 214 -4.61 -10.29 7.53
N THR A 215 -4.29 -9.00 7.43
CA THR A 215 -3.12 -8.49 6.68
C THR A 215 -1.78 -8.80 7.36
N ASP A 216 -1.77 -9.18 8.65
CA ASP A 216 -0.53 -9.37 9.42
C ASP A 216 0.36 -10.52 8.90
N ASN A 217 -0.21 -11.52 8.23
CA ASN A 217 0.53 -12.70 7.74
C ASN A 217 0.23 -12.99 6.26
N ILE A 218 0.48 -11.99 5.41
CA ILE A 218 0.33 -12.10 3.97
C ILE A 218 1.69 -12.01 3.28
N THR A 219 1.80 -12.65 2.12
CA THR A 219 2.96 -12.48 1.24
C THR A 219 2.54 -11.64 0.05
N THR A 220 3.11 -10.45 -0.10
CA THR A 220 2.90 -9.57 -1.25
C THR A 220 4.11 -9.60 -2.17
N SER A 221 3.85 -9.62 -3.48
CA SER A 221 4.88 -9.56 -4.51
C SER A 221 4.43 -8.63 -5.63
N LEU A 222 5.41 -7.94 -6.21
CA LEU A 222 5.20 -6.94 -7.26
C LEU A 222 6.17 -7.21 -8.39
N VAL A 223 5.64 -7.27 -9.60
CA VAL A 223 6.44 -7.46 -10.82
C VAL A 223 6.16 -6.30 -11.77
N ALA A 224 7.19 -5.53 -12.10
CA ALA A 224 7.09 -4.45 -13.08
C ALA A 224 7.15 -5.00 -14.51
N ASN A 225 6.32 -4.47 -15.40
CA ASN A 225 6.44 -4.70 -16.83
C ASN A 225 7.43 -3.73 -17.49
N GLU A 226 7.62 -3.85 -18.79
CA GLU A 226 8.50 -2.98 -19.59
C GLU A 226 8.15 -1.48 -19.54
N LYS A 227 6.89 -1.14 -19.19
CA LYS A 227 6.41 0.24 -19.02
C LYS A 227 6.58 0.75 -17.59
N GLY A 228 7.12 -0.07 -16.69
CA GLY A 228 7.26 0.23 -15.26
C GLY A 228 5.97 0.03 -14.45
N LEU A 229 4.90 -0.48 -15.04
CA LEU A 229 3.63 -0.72 -14.33
C LEU A 229 3.68 -2.05 -13.56
N PHE A 230 3.12 -2.08 -12.37
CA PHE A 230 3.15 -3.24 -11.49
C PHE A 230 2.00 -4.22 -11.74
N SER A 231 2.34 -5.50 -11.67
CA SER A 231 1.42 -6.60 -11.41
C SER A 231 1.59 -7.00 -9.95
N MET A 232 0.54 -6.78 -9.16
CA MET A 232 0.51 -7.06 -7.72
C MET A 232 -0.09 -8.45 -7.51
N THR A 233 0.57 -9.27 -6.69
CA THR A 233 0.06 -10.55 -6.22
C THR A 233 0.19 -10.62 -4.71
N SER A 234 -0.92 -10.86 -4.01
CA SER A 234 -0.96 -11.03 -2.56
C SER A 234 -1.54 -12.40 -2.21
N VAL A 235 -0.82 -13.15 -1.37
CA VAL A 235 -1.20 -14.50 -0.94
C VAL A 235 -1.49 -14.47 0.56
N LEU A 236 -2.69 -14.92 0.91
CA LEU A 236 -3.15 -15.13 2.28
C LEU A 236 -3.35 -16.63 2.52
N THR A 237 -2.77 -17.18 3.57
CA THR A 237 -3.00 -18.58 3.96
C THR A 237 -3.98 -18.63 5.12
N VAL A 238 -5.09 -19.36 4.96
CA VAL A 238 -6.13 -19.51 6.00
C VAL A 238 -6.54 -20.97 6.17
N VAL A 239 -7.02 -21.28 7.37
CA VAL A 239 -7.72 -22.54 7.64
C VAL A 239 -9.19 -22.34 7.33
N LEU A 240 -9.75 -23.20 6.47
CA LEU A 240 -11.12 -23.05 5.99
C LEU A 240 -12.15 -23.23 7.09
N GLU A 241 -13.01 -22.24 7.22
CA GLU A 241 -14.22 -22.26 8.02
C GLU A 241 -15.46 -22.40 7.12
N PRO A 242 -16.51 -23.11 7.55
CA PRO A 242 -17.72 -23.28 6.74
C PRO A 242 -18.44 -21.95 6.55
N ASN A 243 -18.83 -21.65 5.31
CA ASN A 243 -19.57 -20.44 4.92
C ASN A 243 -18.80 -19.14 5.20
N SER A 244 -17.48 -19.18 5.10
CA SER A 244 -16.64 -17.99 5.28
C SER A 244 -16.37 -17.27 3.96
N THR A 245 -16.42 -15.95 4.02
CA THR A 245 -16.03 -15.06 2.91
C THR A 245 -14.72 -14.39 3.24
N TYR A 246 -13.82 -14.32 2.27
CA TYR A 246 -12.57 -13.58 2.37
C TYR A 246 -12.54 -12.53 1.27
N SER A 247 -12.01 -11.36 1.61
CA SER A 247 -11.98 -10.22 0.72
C SER A 247 -10.60 -9.58 0.70
N CYS A 248 -10.21 -9.17 -0.50
CA CYS A 248 -9.00 -8.43 -0.80
C CYS A 248 -9.41 -7.02 -1.24
N ARG A 249 -8.93 -6.02 -0.51
CA ARG A 249 -9.07 -4.61 -0.85
C ARG A 249 -7.70 -4.03 -1.21
N LEU A 250 -7.63 -3.41 -2.37
CA LEU A 250 -6.43 -2.78 -2.92
C LEU A 250 -6.63 -1.26 -2.93
N ILE A 251 -5.65 -0.47 -2.49
CA ILE A 251 -5.75 0.99 -2.44
C ILE A 251 -4.56 1.59 -3.18
N ASN A 252 -4.82 2.44 -4.18
CA ASN A 252 -3.77 3.24 -4.82
C ASN A 252 -3.48 4.48 -3.94
N PRO A 253 -2.27 4.65 -3.38
CA PRO A 253 -2.00 5.70 -2.41
C PRO A 253 -1.97 7.11 -3.01
N LEU A 254 -1.76 7.25 -4.33
CA LEU A 254 -1.74 8.56 -4.99
C LEU A 254 -3.11 8.97 -5.54
N LEU A 255 -3.91 7.99 -6.00
CA LEU A 255 -5.24 8.26 -6.56
C LEU A 255 -6.36 8.16 -5.52
N GLY A 256 -6.13 7.48 -4.40
CA GLY A 256 -7.19 7.13 -3.44
C GLY A 256 -8.23 6.17 -4.01
N GLU A 257 -7.94 5.54 -5.16
CA GLU A 257 -8.83 4.57 -5.79
C GLU A 257 -8.74 3.22 -5.09
N GLU A 258 -9.91 2.60 -4.87
CA GLU A 258 -10.03 1.30 -4.23
C GLU A 258 -10.50 0.22 -5.21
N GLY A 259 -9.80 -0.92 -5.21
CA GLY A 259 -10.22 -2.14 -5.87
C GLY A 259 -10.68 -3.19 -4.85
N TYR A 260 -11.74 -3.92 -5.15
CA TYR A 260 -12.28 -4.94 -4.25
C TYR A 260 -12.59 -6.26 -4.97
N ALA A 261 -12.23 -7.36 -4.33
CA ALA A 261 -12.59 -8.72 -4.73
C ALA A 261 -12.83 -9.60 -3.51
N SER A 262 -13.73 -10.56 -3.64
CA SER A 262 -14.05 -11.51 -2.59
C SER A 262 -14.32 -12.90 -3.14
N VAL A 263 -14.11 -13.89 -2.27
CA VAL A 263 -14.45 -15.29 -2.52
C VAL A 263 -15.17 -15.83 -1.29
N THR A 264 -16.23 -16.59 -1.53
CA THR A 264 -17.02 -17.24 -0.49
C THR A 264 -16.84 -18.74 -0.61
N ILE A 265 -16.37 -19.38 0.47
CA ILE A 265 -16.29 -20.83 0.56
C ILE A 265 -17.63 -21.34 1.06
N THR A 266 -18.39 -21.97 0.17
CA THR A 266 -19.61 -22.67 0.52
C THR A 266 -19.26 -24.01 1.14
N GLY A 267 -19.56 -24.19 2.42
CA GLY A 267 -19.41 -25.49 3.04
C GLY A 267 -20.43 -26.46 2.45
N GLN A 268 -19.99 -27.60 1.93
CA GLN A 268 -20.93 -28.69 1.70
C GLN A 268 -21.44 -29.14 3.07
N ASN A 269 -22.73 -28.91 3.33
CA ASN A 269 -23.41 -29.48 4.48
C ASN A 269 -23.16 -30.99 4.44
N ILE A 270 -22.33 -31.49 5.35
CA ILE A 270 -22.20 -32.93 5.60
C ILE A 270 -23.51 -33.34 6.26
N ALA A 271 -24.58 -33.46 5.46
CA ALA A 271 -25.75 -34.21 5.85
C ALA A 271 -25.23 -35.61 6.17
N PHE A 272 -25.46 -36.08 7.40
CA PHE A 272 -25.19 -37.47 7.75
C PHE A 272 -25.70 -38.35 6.60
N PRO A 273 -24.86 -39.18 5.97
CA PRO A 273 -25.29 -39.96 4.84
C PRO A 273 -26.52 -40.74 5.29
N PRO A 274 -27.62 -40.77 4.52
CA PRO A 274 -28.84 -41.46 4.93
C PRO A 274 -28.53 -42.90 5.36
N VAL A 275 -27.51 -43.52 4.76
CA VAL A 275 -26.95 -44.83 5.14
C VAL A 275 -26.56 -44.89 6.63
N ALA A 276 -25.86 -43.90 7.19
CA ALA A 276 -25.49 -43.88 8.59
C ALA A 276 -26.70 -43.75 9.53
N LEU A 277 -27.73 -42.99 9.12
CA LEU A 277 -29.02 -42.92 9.82
C LEU A 277 -29.74 -44.28 9.81
N TRP A 278 -29.77 -44.97 8.68
CA TRP A 278 -30.37 -46.31 8.58
C TRP A 278 -29.59 -47.35 9.40
N VAL A 279 -28.27 -47.24 9.47
CA VAL A 279 -27.42 -48.11 10.30
C VAL A 279 -27.68 -47.87 11.80
N THR A 280 -27.79 -46.62 12.25
CA THR A 280 -28.08 -46.32 13.66
C THR A 280 -29.49 -46.78 14.06
N ILE A 281 -30.49 -46.58 13.21
CA ILE A 281 -31.85 -47.09 13.42
C ILE A 281 -31.82 -48.63 13.46
N GLY A 282 -31.12 -49.28 12.52
CA GLY A 282 -30.99 -50.73 12.48
C GLY A 282 -30.36 -51.30 13.76
N LEU A 283 -29.25 -50.71 14.22
CA LEU A 283 -28.59 -51.10 15.47
C LEU A 283 -29.49 -50.89 16.69
N ALA A 284 -30.24 -49.78 16.75
CA ALA A 284 -31.17 -49.52 17.84
C ALA A 284 -32.32 -50.54 17.87
N VAL A 285 -32.87 -50.91 16.71
CA VAL A 285 -33.90 -51.95 16.60
C VAL A 285 -33.34 -53.32 17.02
N CYS A 286 -32.14 -53.69 16.56
CA CYS A 286 -31.48 -54.92 16.97
C CYS A 286 -31.26 -54.99 18.48
N LEU A 287 -30.78 -53.91 19.10
CA LEU A 287 -30.63 -53.82 20.55
C LEU A 287 -31.96 -53.97 21.27
N LEU A 288 -33.02 -53.32 20.79
CA LEU A 288 -34.34 -53.41 21.39
C LEU A 288 -34.92 -54.84 21.32
N VAL A 289 -34.76 -55.52 20.19
CA VAL A 289 -35.16 -56.93 20.02
C VAL A 289 -34.36 -57.84 20.95
N LEU A 290 -33.05 -57.63 21.08
CA LEU A 290 -32.21 -58.39 22.01
C LEU A 290 -32.65 -58.18 23.47
N LEU A 291 -32.95 -56.94 23.87
CA LEU A 291 -33.46 -56.64 25.21
C LEU A 291 -34.82 -57.30 25.47
N ILE A 292 -35.73 -57.31 24.49
CA ILE A 292 -37.02 -57.99 24.61
C ILE A 292 -36.84 -59.51 24.72
N ALA A 293 -35.95 -60.10 23.93
CA ALA A 293 -35.64 -61.52 23.97
C ALA A 293 -35.03 -61.91 25.33
N LEU A 294 -34.05 -61.14 25.82
CA LEU A 294 -33.47 -61.33 27.15
C LEU A 294 -34.51 -61.20 28.25
N ALA A 295 -35.39 -60.20 28.19
CA ALA A 295 -36.49 -60.03 29.15
C ALA A 295 -37.47 -61.22 29.10
N ALA A 296 -37.77 -61.75 27.92
CA ALA A 296 -38.64 -62.92 27.77
C ALA A 296 -37.99 -64.20 28.33
N VAL A 297 -36.70 -64.40 28.08
CA VAL A 297 -35.93 -65.53 28.64
C VAL A 297 -35.83 -65.41 30.16
N CYS A 298 -35.49 -64.23 30.68
CA CYS A 298 -35.48 -63.97 32.13
C CYS A 298 -36.86 -64.23 32.75
N ARG A 299 -37.96 -63.77 32.13
CA ARG A 299 -39.31 -64.04 32.63
C ARG A 299 -39.65 -65.54 32.63
N ARG A 300 -39.26 -66.30 31.60
CA ARG A 300 -39.46 -67.75 31.55
C ARG A 300 -38.67 -68.47 32.64
N LYS A 301 -37.38 -68.14 32.79
CA LYS A 301 -36.50 -68.69 33.83
C LYS A 301 -37.01 -68.38 35.24
N ILE A 302 -37.47 -67.15 35.49
CA ILE A 302 -38.06 -66.76 36.78
C ILE A 302 -39.36 -67.53 37.04
N LYS A 303 -40.20 -67.70 36.02
CA LYS A 303 -41.45 -68.47 36.14
C LYS A 303 -41.18 -69.94 36.48
N GLU A 304 -40.26 -70.58 35.77
CA GLU A 304 -39.85 -71.96 36.04
C GLU A 304 -39.31 -72.12 37.48
N SER A 305 -38.40 -71.24 37.90
CA SER A 305 -37.86 -71.25 39.27
C SER A 305 -38.93 -71.00 40.35
N CYS A 306 -39.95 -70.18 40.05
CA CYS A 306 -41.04 -69.90 40.98
C CYS A 306 -42.04 -71.07 41.07
N GLU A 307 -42.30 -71.76 39.96
CA GLU A 307 -43.09 -73.00 39.94
C GLU A 307 -42.39 -74.14 40.69
N GLU A 308 -41.06 -74.25 40.56
CA GLU A 308 -40.23 -75.23 41.28
C GLU A 308 -40.23 -74.95 42.80
N ALA A 309 -39.97 -73.69 43.22
CA ALA A 309 -40.03 -73.29 44.63
C ALA A 309 -41.45 -73.46 45.24
N ARG A 310 -42.50 -73.29 44.43
CA ARG A 310 -43.88 -73.53 44.89
C ARG A 310 -44.16 -75.00 45.12
N ARG A 311 -43.65 -75.91 44.28
CA ARG A 311 -43.77 -77.36 44.48
C ARG A 311 -43.03 -77.79 45.74
N GLU A 312 -41.81 -77.30 45.95
CA GLU A 312 -41.05 -77.57 47.18
C GLU A 312 -41.79 -77.07 48.43
N ALA A 313 -42.42 -75.88 48.37
CA ALA A 313 -43.21 -75.35 49.47
C ALA A 313 -44.52 -76.13 49.72
N GLU A 314 -45.14 -76.69 48.68
CA GLU A 314 -46.32 -77.55 48.82
C GLU A 314 -45.94 -78.92 49.40
N GLU A 315 -44.83 -79.52 48.99
CA GLU A 315 -44.29 -80.76 49.58
C GLU A 315 -43.89 -80.58 51.05
N ALA A 316 -43.23 -79.47 51.40
CA ALA A 316 -42.87 -79.16 52.78
C ALA A 316 -44.11 -79.03 53.69
N LYS A 317 -45.20 -78.43 53.19
CA LYS A 317 -46.47 -78.33 53.93
C LYS A 317 -47.14 -79.69 54.14
N MET A 318 -47.08 -80.58 53.16
CA MET A 318 -47.64 -81.93 53.32
C MET A 318 -46.89 -82.74 54.38
N LEU A 319 -45.55 -82.59 54.46
CA LEU A 319 -44.73 -83.22 55.49
C LEU A 319 -45.03 -82.66 56.89
N GLU A 320 -45.18 -81.35 57.04
CA GLU A 320 -45.60 -80.74 58.32
C GLU A 320 -47.00 -81.19 58.75
N GLU A 321 -47.94 -81.34 57.81
CA GLU A 321 -49.29 -81.83 58.11
C GLU A 321 -49.29 -83.33 58.52
N GLU A 322 -48.41 -84.14 57.90
CA GLU A 322 -48.25 -85.56 58.27
C GLU A 322 -47.58 -85.73 59.64
N GLU A 323 -46.56 -84.91 59.96
CA GLU A 323 -45.92 -84.88 61.27
C GLU A 323 -46.91 -84.46 62.37
N SER A 324 -47.76 -83.46 62.09
CA SER A 324 -48.85 -83.04 62.99
C SER A 324 -49.89 -84.15 63.24
N LYS A 325 -50.28 -84.91 62.20
CA LYS A 325 -51.21 -86.06 62.33
C LYS A 325 -50.60 -87.23 63.10
N THR A 326 -49.29 -87.45 62.96
CA THR A 326 -48.55 -88.50 63.68
C THR A 326 -48.36 -88.15 65.16
N ALA A 327 -48.12 -86.87 65.48
CA ALA A 327 -48.08 -86.38 66.86
C ALA A 327 -49.45 -86.50 67.56
N MET A 328 -50.55 -86.30 66.84
CA MET A 328 -51.91 -86.38 67.39
C MET A 328 -52.40 -87.83 67.61
N THR A 329 -51.81 -88.81 66.93
CA THR A 329 -52.11 -90.25 67.14
C THR A 329 -51.34 -90.86 68.32
N LEU A 330 -50.18 -90.31 68.69
CA LEU A 330 -49.41 -90.74 69.88
C LEU A 330 -49.97 -90.24 71.23
N LEU A 331 -50.88 -89.25 71.23
CA LEU A 331 -51.53 -88.73 72.45
C LEU A 331 -52.82 -89.50 72.83
N LYS A 332 -53.19 -90.54 72.09
CA LYS A 332 -54.43 -91.30 72.31
C LYS A 332 -54.21 -92.79 72.63
N SER A 333 -53.00 -93.16 73.05
CA SER A 333 -52.68 -94.49 73.60
C SER A 333 -52.46 -94.44 75.11
#